data_AF-A0A939FFI7-F1
#
_entry.id   AF-A0A939FFI7-F1
#
_cell.length_a   1.000
_cell.length_b   1.000
_cell.length_c   1.000
_cell.angle_alpha   90.00
_cell.angle_beta   90.00
_cell.angle_gamma   90.00
#
_symmetry.space_group_name_H-M   'P 1'
#
loop_
_entity.id
_entity.type
_entity.pdbx_description
1 polymer ?
#
loop_
_entity_poly.entity_id
_entity_poly.type
_entity_poly.pdbx_seq_one_letter_code
_entity_poly.pdbx_strand_id
1 'polypeptide(L)'
;IITKAGGDHVMKDLKDTWTTVGWETVVARDPEVIVINNYGDTSAAQKRKFLKSYPPLANVSAIKNDRIVVLDYVDLVESPR
;
A
#
# COMPACT_ATOMS: atom_id res chain seq x y z
N ILE A 1 6.72 0.52 -15.44
CA ILE A 1 5.24 0.63 -15.55
C ILE A 1 4.64 1.75 -14.68
N ILE A 2 5.38 2.34 -13.72
CA ILE A 2 4.89 3.51 -12.93
C ILE A 2 4.97 4.86 -13.68
N THR A 3 5.70 4.95 -14.80
CA THR A 3 5.83 6.21 -15.57
C THR A 3 4.69 6.47 -16.57
N LYS A 4 3.82 5.48 -16.84
CA LYS A 4 2.83 5.58 -17.95
C LYS A 4 1.43 6.04 -17.55
N ALA A 5 1.18 6.27 -16.25
CA ALA A 5 -0.17 6.55 -15.72
C ALA A 5 -0.31 7.93 -15.04
N GLY A 6 0.65 8.86 -15.19
CA GLY A 6 0.47 10.26 -14.79
C GLY A 6 0.31 10.54 -13.29
N GLY A 7 0.67 9.59 -12.42
CA GLY A 7 0.70 9.82 -10.97
C GLY A 7 1.99 10.51 -10.55
N ASP A 8 1.89 11.69 -9.96
CA ASP A 8 3.03 12.30 -9.27
C ASP A 8 3.28 11.56 -7.96
N HIS A 9 4.48 10.99 -7.84
CA HIS A 9 4.84 10.10 -6.76
C HIS A 9 5.43 10.95 -5.63
N VAL A 10 4.66 11.13 -4.55
CA VAL A 10 5.01 11.93 -3.35
C VAL A 10 6.31 11.46 -2.65
N MET A 11 6.91 10.34 -3.08
CA MET A 11 8.09 9.74 -2.45
C MET A 11 9.24 9.49 -3.44
N LYS A 12 9.52 10.44 -4.34
CA LYS A 12 10.61 10.32 -5.33
C LYS A 12 12.02 10.28 -4.72
N ASP A 13 12.18 10.58 -3.43
CA ASP A 13 13.49 10.67 -2.75
C ASP A 13 13.90 9.43 -1.94
N LEU A 14 13.07 8.38 -1.84
CA LEU A 14 13.47 7.16 -1.15
C LEU A 14 14.14 6.18 -2.12
N LYS A 15 15.48 6.16 -2.09
CA LYS A 15 16.34 5.17 -2.76
C LYS A 15 16.30 3.78 -2.09
N ASP A 16 15.15 3.34 -1.61
CA ASP A 16 14.99 1.98 -1.09
C ASP A 16 13.61 1.41 -1.38
N THR A 17 13.61 0.26 -2.05
CA THR A 17 12.43 -0.46 -2.54
C THR A 17 11.62 -1.11 -1.40
N TRP A 18 12.19 -1.21 -0.20
CA TRP A 18 11.57 -1.80 0.99
C TRP A 18 12.15 -1.16 2.26
N THR A 19 11.62 0.00 2.66
CA THR A 19 11.94 0.56 3.97
C THR A 19 10.80 0.27 4.95
N THR A 20 11.12 -0.29 6.11
CA THR A 20 10.18 -0.42 7.23
C THR A 20 9.96 0.98 7.80
N VAL A 21 8.93 1.67 7.33
CA VAL A 21 8.52 2.94 7.93
C VAL A 21 7.78 2.67 9.24
N GLY A 22 8.10 3.44 10.27
CA GLY A 22 7.29 3.48 11.49
C GLY A 22 5.88 3.98 11.17
N TRP A 23 4.88 3.45 11.87
CA TRP A 23 3.48 3.84 11.68
C TRP A 23 3.24 5.33 11.94
N GLU A 24 4.04 5.96 12.79
CA GLU A 24 4.01 7.41 13.06
C GLU A 24 4.24 8.22 11.77
N THR A 25 5.17 7.79 10.92
CA THR A 25 5.44 8.43 9.62
C THR A 25 4.27 8.24 8.66
N VAL A 26 3.61 7.07 8.68
CA VAL A 26 2.44 6.80 7.84
C VAL A 26 1.27 7.70 8.24
N VAL A 27 1.04 7.88 9.53
CA VAL A 27 0.02 8.79 10.05
C VAL A 27 0.36 10.24 9.70
N ALA A 28 1.61 10.66 9.91
CA ALA A 28 2.05 12.04 9.62
C ALA A 28 2.00 12.40 8.14
N ARG A 29 2.23 11.44 7.24
CA ARG A 29 2.20 11.65 5.79
C ARG A 29 0.81 11.54 5.18
N ASP A 30 -0.15 11.01 5.92
CA ASP A 30 -1.55 10.84 5.52
C ASP A 30 -1.74 10.36 4.06
N PRO A 31 -1.34 9.12 3.73
CA PRO A 31 -1.45 8.64 2.35
C PRO A 31 -2.90 8.55 1.88
N GLU A 32 -3.12 8.92 0.61
CA GLU A 32 -4.42 8.78 -0.06
C GLU A 32 -4.73 7.34 -0.48
N VAL A 33 -3.70 6.49 -0.64
CA VAL A 33 -3.84 5.09 -1.07
C VAL A 33 -2.83 4.22 -0.32
N ILE A 34 -3.27 3.05 0.17
CA ILE A 34 -2.38 2.01 0.72
C ILE A 34 -2.40 0.82 -0.23
N VAL A 35 -1.21 0.34 -0.59
CA VAL A 35 -1.06 -0.85 -1.43
C VAL A 35 -0.59 -2.03 -0.59
N ILE A 36 -1.41 -3.07 -0.51
CA ILE A 36 -1.07 -4.34 0.12
C ILE A 36 -0.40 -5.23 -0.91
N ASN A 37 0.84 -5.61 -0.65
CA ASN A 37 1.48 -6.68 -1.40
C ASN A 37 1.00 -8.04 -0.86
N ASN A 38 0.28 -8.81 -1.67
CA ASN A 38 -0.20 -10.15 -1.29
C ASN A 38 0.89 -11.21 -1.51
N TYR A 39 1.92 -11.13 -0.69
CA TYR A 39 3.04 -12.07 -0.66
C TYR A 39 3.27 -12.57 0.78
N GLY A 40 3.62 -13.86 0.90
CA GLY A 40 3.82 -14.57 2.16
C GLY A 40 2.57 -15.26 2.73
N ASP A 41 2.68 -15.79 3.95
CA ASP A 41 1.63 -16.63 4.58
C ASP A 41 0.40 -15.83 5.05
N THR A 42 0.51 -14.51 5.16
CA THR A 42 -0.59 -13.64 5.55
C THR A 42 -1.33 -13.14 4.33
N SER A 43 -2.59 -13.52 4.20
CA SER A 43 -3.46 -13.06 3.11
C SER A 43 -3.64 -11.54 3.11
N ALA A 44 -3.88 -10.97 1.93
CA ALA A 44 -4.24 -9.57 1.80
C ALA A 44 -5.47 -9.17 2.65
N ALA A 45 -6.44 -10.10 2.82
CA ALA A 45 -7.60 -9.88 3.67
C ALA A 45 -7.21 -9.69 5.15
N GLN A 46 -6.28 -10.49 5.66
CA GLN A 46 -5.76 -10.33 7.02
C GLN A 46 -5.00 -9.01 7.17
N LYS A 47 -4.17 -8.63 6.19
CA LYS A 47 -3.45 -7.34 6.19
C LYS A 47 -4.42 -6.15 6.15
N ARG A 48 -5.47 -6.21 5.33
CA ARG A 48 -6.53 -5.18 5.28
C ARG A 48 -7.29 -5.08 6.60
N LYS A 49 -7.61 -6.21 7.22
CA LYS A 49 -8.26 -6.23 8.53
C LYS A 49 -7.39 -5.59 9.60
N PHE A 50 -6.09 -5.90 9.61
CA PHE A 50 -5.13 -5.28 10.53
C PHE A 50 -5.12 -3.76 10.37
N LEU A 51 -4.94 -3.26 9.15
CA LEU A 51 -4.92 -1.82 8.85
C LEU A 51 -6.18 -1.09 9.31
N LYS A 52 -7.36 -1.70 9.13
CA LYS A 52 -8.64 -1.13 9.59
C LYS A 52 -8.84 -1.23 11.11
N SER A 53 -8.23 -2.22 11.76
CA SER A 53 -8.35 -2.42 13.21
C SER A 53 -7.36 -1.60 14.04
N TYR A 54 -6.33 -1.04 13.41
CA TYR A 54 -5.24 -0.38 14.11
C TYR A 54 -5.58 1.09 14.42
N PRO A 55 -5.85 1.46 15.69
CA PRO A 55 -6.37 2.78 16.03
C PRO A 55 -5.54 3.97 15.55
N PRO A 56 -4.19 3.92 15.56
CA PRO A 56 -3.37 5.02 15.05
C PRO A 56 -3.62 5.36 13.57
N LEU A 57 -4.03 4.38 12.75
CA LEU A 57 -4.31 4.60 11.33
C LEU A 57 -5.76 4.98 11.03
N ALA A 58 -6.64 4.98 12.02
CA ALA A 58 -8.08 5.22 11.81
C ALA A 58 -8.38 6.57 11.14
N ASN A 59 -7.51 7.56 11.34
CA ASN A 59 -7.65 8.89 10.77
C ASN A 59 -6.95 9.07 9.41
N VAL A 60 -6.20 8.08 8.94
CA VAL A 60 -5.50 8.15 7.65
C VAL A 60 -6.52 8.12 6.51
N SER A 61 -6.34 9.02 5.54
CA SER A 61 -7.21 9.22 4.39
C SER A 61 -7.43 7.94 3.59
N ALA A 62 -6.40 7.12 3.39
CA ALA A 62 -6.55 5.80 2.76
C ALA A 62 -7.46 4.84 3.55
N ILE A 63 -7.42 4.87 4.89
CA ILE A 63 -8.27 4.01 5.74
C ILE A 63 -9.70 4.52 5.76
N LYS A 64 -9.90 5.83 5.96
CA LYS A 64 -11.22 6.48 6.02
C LYS A 64 -12.00 6.31 4.72
N ASN A 65 -11.32 6.40 3.59
CA ASN A 65 -11.94 6.29 2.27
C ASN A 65 -11.90 4.85 1.71
N ASP A 66 -11.44 3.88 2.51
CA ASP A 66 -11.27 2.48 2.11
C ASP A 66 -10.46 2.28 0.80
N ARG A 67 -9.46 3.14 0.58
CA ARG A 67 -8.57 3.12 -0.58
C ARG A 67 -7.37 2.21 -0.34
N ILE A 68 -7.67 0.94 -0.13
CA ILE A 68 -6.68 -0.12 0.11
C ILE A 68 -6.67 -1.05 -1.11
N VAL A 69 -5.62 -0.97 -1.91
CA VAL A 69 -5.44 -1.77 -3.13
C VAL A 69 -4.60 -2.99 -2.83
N VAL A 70 -4.98 -4.15 -3.35
CA VAL A 70 -4.18 -5.37 -3.25
C VAL A 70 -3.47 -5.57 -4.57
N LEU A 71 -2.16 -5.79 -4.53
CA LEU A 71 -1.40 -6.28 -5.68
C LEU A 71 -1.13 -7.76 -5.47
N ASP A 72 -1.77 -8.58 -6.29
CA ASP A 72 -1.46 -10.00 -6.42
C ASP A 72 -0.30 -10.17 -7.39
N TYR A 73 0.74 -10.91 -6.97
CA TYR A 73 1.91 -11.20 -7.82
C TYR A 73 1.51 -11.91 -9.13
N VAL A 74 0.33 -12.53 -9.16
CA VAL A 74 -0.21 -13.26 -10.33
C VAL A 74 -0.58 -12.32 -11.49
N ASP A 75 -0.83 -11.03 -11.24
CA ASP A 75 -1.15 -10.04 -12.30
C ASP A 75 0.10 -9.39 -12.92
N LEU A 76 1.29 -9.65 -12.38
CA LEU A 76 2.57 -9.21 -12.98
C LEU A 76 3.18 -10.25 -13.92
N VAL A 77 2.60 -11.45 -13.99
CA VAL A 77 3.01 -12.52 -14.88
C VAL A 77 1.85 -12.84 -15.81
N GLU A 78 1.53 -11.92 -16.74
CA GLU A 78 0.80 -12.31 -17.95
C GLU A 78 1.64 -13.36 -18.68
N SER A 79 1.33 -14.62 -18.37
CA SER A 79 1.62 -15.76 -19.21
C SER A 79 0.74 -15.64 -20.47
N PRO A 80 1.30 -15.82 -21.67
CA PRO A 80 0.54 -15.74 -22.91
C PRO A 80 -0.49 -16.85 -22.95
N ARG A 81 -1.72 -16.52 -23.35
CA ARG A 81 -2.65 -17.49 -23.91
C ARG A 81 -2.63 -17.33 -25.43
#